data_AF-A0A4U5PZT6-F1
#
_entry.id   AF-A0A4U5PZT6-F1
#
_cell.length_a   1.000
_cell.length_b   1.000
_cell.length_c   1.000
_cell.angle_alpha   90.00
_cell.angle_beta   90.00
_cell.angle_gamma   90.00
#
_symmetry.space_group_name_H-M   'P 1'
#
loop_
_entity.id
_entity.type
_entity.pdbx_description
1 polymer ?
#
loop_
_entity_poly.entity_id
_entity_poly.type
_entity_poly.pdbx_seq_one_letter_code
_entity_poly.pdbx_strand_id
1 'polypeptide(L)'
;MEEQEATGFEIEVRKVVGDEDVLRFMDSTDSYLTLLDSLSSTLRQGWLDLAIARQSMGASRINGALLDHKVHSAATSVQVDQEDVDSMEAQPRFILRKWASVADGKQCYEEQKLGEDKLPGKSGSLQLRHRGDSQLSEEKTSESGAQLDVDDQVQKERAKLLSMFGTLISPKLRAAQLSFETALETLVEIANMRSAMLSSYDRVRKELDHQKDDMVSVPSGRL
;
A
#
# COMPACT_ATOMS: atom_id res chain seq x y z
N MET A 1 33.79 -19.81 -45.82
CA MET A 1 32.32 -19.80 -46.05
C MET A 1 31.56 -19.79 -44.72
N GLU A 2 32.20 -19.46 -43.59
CA GLU A 2 31.60 -19.53 -42.24
C GLU A 2 31.15 -18.16 -41.68
N GLU A 3 31.51 -17.03 -42.32
CA GLU A 3 31.17 -15.69 -41.79
C GLU A 3 29.75 -15.20 -42.16
N GLN A 4 29.05 -15.86 -43.09
CA GLN A 4 27.68 -15.46 -43.49
C GLN A 4 26.58 -16.12 -42.62
N GLU A 5 26.87 -17.20 -41.90
CA GLU A 5 25.87 -17.90 -41.09
C GLU A 5 25.74 -17.28 -39.69
N ALA A 6 26.84 -16.78 -39.12
CA ALA A 6 26.86 -16.10 -37.82
C ALA A 6 26.04 -14.78 -37.82
N THR A 7 26.09 -14.03 -38.93
CA THR A 7 25.38 -12.76 -39.07
C THR A 7 23.86 -12.94 -39.24
N GLY A 8 23.43 -13.99 -39.95
CA GLY A 8 22.00 -14.31 -40.08
C GLY A 8 21.36 -14.70 -38.75
N PHE A 9 22.09 -15.47 -37.93
CA PHE A 9 21.61 -15.91 -36.62
C PHE A 9 21.51 -14.76 -35.60
N GLU A 10 22.50 -13.85 -35.55
CA GLU A 10 22.44 -12.67 -34.67
C GLU A 10 21.27 -11.73 -35.02
N ILE A 11 20.98 -11.56 -36.31
CA ILE A 11 19.85 -10.73 -36.77
C ILE A 11 18.51 -11.36 -36.39
N GLU A 12 18.37 -12.68 -36.52
CA GLU A 12 17.14 -13.41 -36.14
C GLU A 12 16.93 -13.38 -34.62
N VAL A 13 17.97 -13.63 -33.83
CA VAL A 13 17.92 -13.54 -32.36
C VAL A 13 17.56 -12.12 -31.90
N ARG A 14 18.17 -11.09 -32.49
CA ARG A 14 17.86 -9.68 -32.15
C ARG A 14 16.42 -9.31 -32.49
N LYS A 15 15.90 -9.79 -33.62
CA LYS A 15 14.50 -9.58 -34.00
C LYS A 15 13.52 -10.28 -33.03
N VAL A 16 13.85 -11.49 -32.57
CA VAL A 16 13.04 -12.22 -31.58
C VAL A 16 13.07 -11.52 -30.21
N VAL A 17 14.22 -11.00 -29.78
CA VAL A 17 14.35 -10.23 -28.54
C VAL A 17 13.52 -8.94 -28.58
N GLY A 18 13.51 -8.23 -29.72
CA GLY A 18 12.67 -7.04 -29.90
C GLY A 18 11.16 -7.34 -29.83
N ASP A 19 10.72 -8.47 -30.38
CA ASP A 19 9.31 -8.91 -30.31
C ASP A 19 8.91 -9.29 -28.88
N GLU A 20 9.81 -9.94 -28.13
CA GLU A 20 9.59 -10.28 -26.73
C GLU A 20 9.44 -9.03 -25.84
N ASP A 21 10.27 -8.01 -26.05
CA ASP A 21 10.17 -6.74 -25.32
C ASP A 21 8.87 -5.98 -25.62
N VAL A 22 8.39 -6.03 -26.88
CA VAL A 22 7.09 -5.46 -27.27
C VAL A 22 5.94 -6.20 -26.60
N LEU A 23 5.96 -7.53 -26.59
CA LEU A 23 4.95 -8.33 -25.91
C LEU A 23 4.92 -8.04 -24.41
N ARG A 24 6.09 -7.96 -23.77
CA ARG A 24 6.19 -7.61 -22.34
C ARG A 24 5.64 -6.21 -22.04
N PHE A 25 5.88 -5.25 -22.93
CA PHE A 25 5.30 -3.92 -22.82
C PHE A 25 3.77 -3.94 -22.95
N MET A 26 3.22 -4.70 -23.90
CA MET A 26 1.77 -4.86 -24.06
C MET A 26 1.12 -5.54 -22.85
N ASP A 27 1.72 -6.63 -22.35
CA ASP A 27 1.22 -7.36 -21.18
C ASP A 27 1.24 -6.52 -19.91
N SER A 28 2.32 -5.74 -19.69
CA SER A 28 2.41 -4.83 -18.55
C SER A 28 1.42 -3.66 -18.65
N THR A 29 1.13 -3.17 -19.86
CA THR A 29 0.11 -2.15 -20.09
C THR A 29 -1.30 -2.68 -19.81
N ASP A 30 -1.63 -3.88 -20.29
CA ASP A 30 -2.93 -4.51 -20.03
C ASP A 30 -3.14 -4.79 -18.53
N SER A 31 -2.11 -5.31 -17.86
CA SER A 31 -2.11 -5.52 -16.42
C SER A 31 -2.31 -4.20 -15.64
N TYR A 32 -1.64 -3.12 -16.07
CA TYR A 32 -1.78 -1.79 -15.47
C TYR A 32 -3.22 -1.25 -15.62
N LEU A 33 -3.83 -1.38 -16.81
CA LEU A 33 -5.20 -0.94 -17.06
C LEU A 33 -6.22 -1.75 -16.24
N THR A 34 -6.03 -3.08 -16.17
CA THR A 34 -6.86 -3.96 -15.34
C THR A 34 -6.80 -3.57 -13.86
N LEU A 35 -5.61 -3.24 -13.35
CA LEU A 35 -5.44 -2.75 -11.98
C LEU A 35 -6.13 -1.39 -11.76
N LEU A 36 -6.08 -0.47 -12.74
CA LEU A 36 -6.79 0.81 -12.64
C LEU A 36 -8.32 0.64 -12.59
N ASP A 37 -8.86 -0.30 -13.35
CA ASP A 37 -10.29 -0.62 -13.33
C ASP A 37 -10.69 -1.25 -12.00
N SER A 38 -9.89 -2.18 -11.49
CA SER A 38 -10.06 -2.79 -10.17
C SER A 38 -10.02 -1.74 -9.04
N LEU A 39 -9.03 -0.84 -9.08
CA LEU A 39 -8.91 0.28 -8.15
C LEU A 39 -10.17 1.17 -8.20
N SER A 40 -10.62 1.51 -9.40
CA SER A 40 -11.79 2.37 -9.61
C SER A 40 -13.06 1.72 -9.07
N SER A 41 -13.25 0.41 -9.29
CA SER A 41 -14.36 -0.36 -8.73
C SER A 41 -14.32 -0.36 -7.19
N THR A 42 -13.15 -0.68 -6.64
CA THR A 42 -12.92 -0.75 -5.18
C THR A 42 -13.15 0.59 -4.50
N LEU A 43 -12.67 1.69 -5.09
CA LEU A 43 -12.89 3.03 -4.56
C LEU A 43 -14.38 3.40 -4.59
N ARG A 44 -15.09 3.14 -5.70
CA ARG A 44 -16.55 3.41 -5.78
C ARG A 44 -17.31 2.64 -4.70
N GLN A 45 -16.96 1.37 -4.48
CA GLN A 45 -17.55 0.55 -3.43
C GLN A 45 -17.26 1.14 -2.04
N GLY A 46 -16.01 1.51 -1.76
CA GLY A 46 -15.61 2.12 -0.49
C GLY A 46 -16.33 3.44 -0.20
N TRP A 47 -16.43 4.32 -1.20
CA TRP A 47 -17.16 5.58 -1.06
C TRP A 47 -18.67 5.38 -0.85
N LEU A 48 -19.27 4.40 -1.55
CA LEU A 48 -20.69 4.06 -1.38
C LEU A 48 -20.96 3.54 0.03
N ASP A 49 -20.17 2.59 0.51
CA ASP A 49 -20.31 2.03 1.85
C ASP A 49 -20.05 3.09 2.94
N LEU A 50 -19.10 4.00 2.72
CA LEU A 50 -18.87 5.14 3.62
C LEU A 50 -20.08 6.08 3.66
N ALA A 51 -20.70 6.36 2.52
CA ALA A 51 -21.90 7.19 2.46
C ALA A 51 -23.07 6.54 3.21
N ILE A 52 -23.28 5.22 3.03
CA ILE A 52 -24.31 4.47 3.76
C ILE A 52 -24.01 4.48 5.27
N ALA A 53 -22.75 4.28 5.66
CA ALA A 53 -22.32 4.36 7.06
C ALA A 53 -22.66 5.72 7.66
N ARG A 54 -22.34 6.81 6.94
CA ARG A 54 -22.66 8.19 7.35
C ARG A 54 -24.16 8.44 7.49
N GLN A 55 -24.98 7.90 6.59
CA GLN A 55 -26.43 7.98 6.70
C GLN A 55 -26.94 7.27 7.96
N SER A 56 -26.44 6.06 8.24
CA SER A 56 -26.88 5.26 9.39
C SER A 56 -26.37 5.77 10.75
N MET A 57 -25.13 6.28 10.81
CA MET A 57 -24.48 6.72 12.05
C MET A 57 -24.70 8.22 12.34
N GLY A 58 -25.12 8.99 11.35
CA GLY A 58 -25.28 10.43 11.42
C GLY A 58 -24.03 11.19 10.95
N ALA A 59 -24.27 12.32 10.29
CA ALA A 59 -23.22 13.16 9.69
C ALA A 59 -22.26 13.81 10.71
N SER A 60 -22.67 13.90 11.98
CA SER A 60 -21.80 14.38 13.07
C SER A 60 -20.71 13.39 13.46
N ARG A 61 -20.97 12.08 13.32
CA ARG A 61 -20.02 11.02 13.66
C ARG A 61 -19.00 10.76 12.54
N ILE A 62 -19.42 10.86 11.28
CA ILE A 62 -18.55 10.69 10.11
C ILE A 62 -18.44 12.05 9.42
N ASN A 63 -17.62 12.93 9.98
CA ASN A 63 -17.41 14.29 9.52
C ASN A 63 -16.01 14.44 8.91
N GLY A 64 -15.88 15.26 7.86
CA GLY A 64 -14.59 15.64 7.29
C GLY A 64 -13.68 16.33 8.30
N ALA A 65 -14.23 16.95 9.35
CA ALA A 65 -13.45 17.51 10.45
C ALA A 65 -12.75 16.45 11.34
N LEU A 66 -13.19 15.18 11.33
CA LEU A 66 -12.44 14.07 11.95
C LEU A 66 -11.33 13.56 11.02
N LEU A 67 -11.41 13.90 9.73
CA LEU A 67 -10.35 13.69 8.74
C LEU A 67 -9.44 14.93 8.65
N ASP A 68 -9.65 15.95 9.51
CA ASP A 68 -8.92 17.21 9.50
C ASP A 68 -7.44 17.01 9.84
N HIS A 69 -6.62 17.92 9.31
CA HIS A 69 -5.18 17.93 9.10
C HIS A 69 -4.31 17.93 10.37
N LYS A 70 -4.77 17.34 11.47
CA LYS A 70 -3.92 17.08 12.61
C LYS A 70 -2.88 16.04 12.23
N VAL A 71 -1.62 16.34 12.53
CA VAL A 71 -0.52 15.42 12.27
C VAL A 71 -0.75 14.17 13.11
N HIS A 72 -1.04 13.07 12.44
CA HIS A 72 -1.18 11.76 13.03
C HIS A 72 -0.16 10.84 12.39
N SER A 73 0.45 9.97 13.20
CA SER A 73 1.30 8.90 12.67
C SER A 73 0.46 8.02 11.75
N ALA A 74 0.91 7.83 10.51
CA ALA A 74 0.19 7.04 9.52
C ALA A 74 0.21 5.57 9.94
N ALA A 75 -0.96 4.97 10.04
CA ALA A 75 -1.08 3.54 10.35
C ALA A 75 -0.48 2.67 9.24
N THR A 76 -0.49 3.14 7.99
CA THR A 76 0.08 2.45 6.83
C THR A 76 1.08 3.38 6.16
N SER A 77 2.27 2.87 5.84
CA SER A 77 3.33 3.60 5.15
C SER A 77 3.76 2.87 3.89
N VAL A 78 4.40 3.60 2.97
CA VAL A 78 4.99 3.03 1.75
C VAL A 78 6.50 3.16 1.85
N GLN A 79 7.19 2.04 1.68
CA GLN A 79 8.63 1.97 1.57
C GLN A 79 9.00 1.82 0.09
N VAL A 80 10.04 2.54 -0.33
CA VAL A 80 10.63 2.38 -1.65
C VAL A 80 11.95 1.64 -1.46
N ASP A 81 12.06 0.47 -2.07
CA ASP A 81 13.31 -0.28 -2.18
C ASP A 81 13.96 0.07 -3.52
N GLN A 82 15.20 0.53 -3.47
CA GLN A 82 16.04 0.67 -4.67
C GLN A 82 16.93 -0.56 -4.72
N GLU A 83 16.63 -1.46 -5.65
CA GLU A 83 17.46 -2.63 -5.87
C GLU A 83 18.76 -2.19 -6.59
N ASP A 84 19.77 -1.82 -5.79
CA ASP A 84 21.11 -1.46 -6.25
C ASP A 84 21.88 -2.76 -6.58
N VAL A 85 21.68 -3.29 -7.78
CA VAL A 85 22.48 -4.41 -8.30
C VAL A 85 23.16 -3.99 -9.59
N ASP A 86 24.22 -3.16 -9.48
CA ASP A 86 25.34 -2.97 -10.43
C ASP A 86 25.04 -2.93 -11.96
N SER A 87 23.79 -2.72 -12.35
CA SER A 87 23.28 -2.86 -13.70
C SER A 87 22.41 -1.65 -14.00
N MET A 88 22.51 -1.14 -15.23
CA MET A 88 21.98 0.14 -15.72
C MET A 88 20.45 0.35 -15.61
N GLU A 89 19.70 -0.48 -14.87
CA GLU A 89 18.24 -0.54 -14.86
C GLU A 89 17.68 -0.87 -13.46
N ALA A 90 18.14 -0.17 -12.41
CA ALA A 90 17.56 -0.29 -11.08
C ALA A 90 16.09 0.21 -11.08
N GLN A 91 15.14 -0.71 -10.92
CA GLN A 91 13.72 -0.41 -10.92
C GLN A 91 13.23 -0.15 -9.49
N PRO A 92 12.61 1.00 -9.19
CA PRO A 92 12.09 1.26 -7.85
C PRO A 92 10.94 0.31 -7.53
N ARG A 93 11.03 -0.40 -6.40
CA ARG A 93 9.99 -1.29 -5.90
C ARG A 93 9.29 -0.67 -4.69
N PHE A 94 7.99 -0.48 -4.81
CA PHE A 94 7.12 0.03 -3.77
C PHE A 94 6.56 -1.12 -2.92
N ILE A 95 6.66 -0.99 -1.61
CA ILE A 95 6.19 -1.98 -0.63
C ILE A 95 5.27 -1.28 0.36
N LEU A 96 4.03 -1.77 0.49
CA LEU A 96 3.09 -1.29 1.49
C LEU A 96 3.41 -1.93 2.86
N ARG A 97 3.65 -1.09 3.86
CA ARG A 97 3.81 -1.50 5.25
C ARG A 97 2.54 -1.14 6.01
N LYS A 98 1.69 -2.15 6.23
CA LYS A 98 0.45 -2.00 6.99
C LYS A 98 0.73 -2.08 8.48
N TRP A 99 0.08 -1.21 9.25
CA TRP A 99 0.00 -1.23 10.72
C TRP A 99 1.37 -1.40 11.38
N ALA A 100 2.30 -0.50 11.04
CA ALA A 100 3.68 -0.56 11.51
C ALA A 100 3.72 -0.68 13.04
N SER A 101 3.97 -1.90 13.53
CA SER A 101 4.53 -2.09 14.86
C SER A 101 5.88 -1.41 14.81
N VAL A 102 6.01 -0.27 15.49
CA VAL A 102 7.30 0.37 15.74
C VAL A 102 8.07 -0.55 16.67
N ALA A 103 8.64 -1.59 16.08
CA ALA A 103 9.63 -2.48 16.66
C ALA A 103 10.96 -2.21 15.94
N ASP A 104 11.32 -0.94 15.80
CA ASP A 104 12.73 -0.57 15.66
C ASP A 104 12.96 0.83 16.24
N GLY A 105 13.98 0.94 17.08
CA GLY A 105 14.19 1.98 18.08
C GLY A 105 14.61 3.34 17.53
N LYS A 106 13.77 3.98 16.71
CA LYS A 106 13.87 5.41 16.40
C LYS A 106 12.52 6.09 16.56
N GLN A 107 12.30 6.54 17.79
CA GLN A 107 11.24 7.48 18.16
C GLN A 107 11.33 8.73 17.28
N CYS A 108 10.21 9.12 16.68
CA CYS A 108 10.01 10.45 16.13
C CYS A 108 8.82 11.11 16.84
N TYR A 109 9.20 11.78 17.94
CA TYR A 109 8.61 12.98 18.56
C TYR A 109 7.46 12.86 19.57
N GLU A 110 7.46 13.89 20.41
CA GLU A 110 7.05 13.97 21.80
C GLU A 110 5.56 13.76 22.09
N GLU A 111 5.30 12.94 23.11
CA GLU A 111 4.11 13.09 23.94
C GLU A 111 4.16 14.47 24.62
N GLN A 112 3.30 15.37 24.17
CA GLN A 112 2.96 16.55 24.95
C GLN A 112 2.23 16.08 26.22
N LYS A 113 2.98 15.95 27.31
CA LYS A 113 2.44 15.76 28.65
C LYS A 113 1.54 16.94 28.98
N LEU A 114 0.23 16.72 29.02
CA LEU A 114 -0.69 17.65 29.66
C LEU A 114 -0.48 17.52 31.17
N GLY A 115 0.00 18.60 31.77
CA GLY A 115 0.41 18.70 33.16
C GLY A 115 -0.64 18.20 34.14
N GLU A 116 -0.17 17.35 35.03
CA GLU A 116 -0.77 17.05 36.32
C GLU A 116 -0.71 18.32 37.17
N ASP A 117 -1.84 18.98 37.39
CA ASP A 117 -2.01 19.88 38.53
C ASP A 117 -3.13 19.35 39.43
N LYS A 118 -2.80 19.23 40.72
CA LYS A 118 -3.61 18.57 41.74
C LYS A 118 -4.43 19.61 42.50
N LEU A 119 -5.49 19.07 43.12
CA LEU A 119 -6.14 19.48 44.39
C LEU A 119 -7.56 20.09 44.24
N PRO A 120 -8.40 20.08 45.30
CA PRO A 120 -9.33 18.96 45.57
C PRO A 120 -10.77 19.45 45.91
N GLY A 121 -11.80 18.59 45.85
CA GLY A 121 -13.08 18.96 46.50
C GLY A 121 -14.35 18.25 46.04
N LYS A 122 -14.65 17.13 46.70
CA LYS A 122 -15.97 16.62 47.14
C LYS A 122 -17.27 17.03 46.41
N SER A 123 -17.98 15.94 46.04
CA SER A 123 -19.39 15.62 46.34
C SER A 123 -20.36 15.68 45.16
N GLY A 124 -21.00 14.54 44.89
CA GLY A 124 -22.07 14.39 43.91
C GLY A 124 -22.25 12.95 43.45
N SER A 125 -22.69 12.09 44.36
CA SER A 125 -23.02 10.68 44.12
C SER A 125 -24.04 10.48 42.99
N LEU A 126 -23.73 9.62 42.02
CA LEU A 126 -24.73 8.83 41.29
C LEU A 126 -24.18 7.42 41.08
N GLN A 127 -24.45 6.55 42.06
CA GLN A 127 -24.21 5.11 42.01
C GLN A 127 -25.13 4.46 40.97
N LEU A 128 -24.55 3.89 39.92
CA LEU A 128 -25.20 2.85 39.13
C LEU A 128 -25.22 1.56 39.96
N ARG A 129 -26.43 1.03 40.19
CA ARG A 129 -26.67 -0.17 41.00
C ARG A 129 -26.09 -1.39 40.29
N HIS A 130 -25.05 -1.97 40.89
CA HIS A 130 -24.64 -3.35 40.66
C HIS A 130 -25.47 -4.27 41.57
N ARG A 131 -25.98 -5.39 41.05
CA ARG A 131 -26.57 -6.48 41.85
C ARG A 131 -26.01 -7.81 41.37
N GLY A 132 -25.23 -8.47 42.23
CA GLY A 132 -24.88 -9.89 42.14
C GLY A 132 -23.40 -10.21 42.35
N ASP A 133 -23.00 -10.38 43.61
CA ASP A 133 -21.78 -11.06 44.10
C ASP A 133 -21.73 -12.54 43.63
N SER A 134 -20.59 -13.23 43.47
CA SER A 134 -19.59 -13.53 44.51
C SER A 134 -18.25 -14.02 43.93
N GLN A 135 -17.19 -13.30 44.33
CA GLN A 135 -15.83 -13.72 44.73
C GLN A 135 -15.23 -15.06 44.23
N LEU A 136 -14.05 -14.98 43.60
CA LEU A 136 -12.80 -15.46 44.21
C LEU A 136 -11.58 -14.80 43.52
N SER A 137 -10.78 -14.13 44.36
CA SER A 137 -9.41 -13.62 44.20
C SER A 137 -8.43 -14.83 44.18
N GLU A 138 -7.20 -14.88 43.64
CA GLU A 138 -6.11 -13.92 43.48
C GLU A 138 -5.20 -14.33 42.30
N GLU A 139 -4.65 -13.32 41.61
CA GLU A 139 -3.24 -13.15 41.19
C GLU A 139 -2.37 -14.40 40.94
N LYS A 140 -1.87 -14.55 39.69
CA LYS A 140 -0.43 -14.50 39.41
C LYS A 140 -0.08 -14.47 37.93
N THR A 141 0.72 -13.46 37.62
CA THR A 141 1.67 -13.30 36.52
C THR A 141 2.09 -14.60 35.84
N SER A 142 1.92 -14.67 34.52
CA SER A 142 2.81 -15.46 33.69
C SER A 142 2.98 -14.74 32.37
N GLU A 143 4.17 -14.16 32.21
CA GLU A 143 4.78 -13.86 30.93
C GLU A 143 4.65 -15.09 30.03
N SER A 144 3.72 -15.05 29.09
CA SER A 144 3.73 -15.96 27.96
C SER A 144 3.99 -15.11 26.74
N GLY A 145 5.21 -15.19 26.24
CA GLY A 145 5.62 -14.60 24.97
C GLY A 145 4.74 -15.16 23.86
N ALA A 146 3.60 -14.54 23.64
CA ALA A 146 2.73 -14.83 22.53
C ALA A 146 3.30 -14.06 21.35
N GLN A 147 3.93 -14.81 20.45
CA GLN A 147 4.07 -14.42 19.06
C GLN A 147 2.63 -14.16 18.56
N LEU A 148 2.15 -12.93 18.69
CA LEU A 148 0.84 -12.54 18.18
C LEU A 148 0.88 -12.78 16.68
N ASP A 149 -0.09 -13.54 16.18
CA ASP A 149 -0.28 -13.70 14.75
C ASP A 149 -0.40 -12.30 14.13
N VAL A 150 0.28 -12.09 13.00
CA VAL A 150 0.32 -10.78 12.34
C VAL A 150 -1.10 -10.32 12.02
N ASP A 151 -2.01 -11.25 11.72
CA ASP A 151 -3.41 -10.94 11.46
C ASP A 151 -4.16 -10.43 12.70
N ASP A 152 -3.93 -11.03 13.88
CA ASP A 152 -4.56 -10.60 15.15
C ASP A 152 -4.19 -9.15 15.50
N GLN A 153 -2.93 -8.79 15.29
CA GLN A 153 -2.44 -7.43 15.54
C GLN A 153 -3.07 -6.42 14.56
N VAL A 154 -3.22 -6.79 13.29
CA VAL A 154 -3.89 -5.96 12.28
C VAL A 154 -5.36 -5.73 12.63
N GLN A 155 -6.08 -6.78 13.02
CA GLN A 155 -7.49 -6.68 13.41
C GLN A 155 -7.67 -5.78 14.65
N LYS A 156 -6.75 -5.86 15.62
CA LYS A 156 -6.75 -5.03 16.82
C LYS A 156 -6.56 -3.54 16.50
N GLU A 157 -5.58 -3.19 15.67
CA GLU A 157 -5.35 -1.80 15.28
C GLU A 157 -6.50 -1.25 14.41
N ARG A 158 -7.09 -2.08 13.54
CA ARG A 158 -8.33 -1.71 12.80
C ARG A 158 -9.47 -1.36 13.76
N ALA A 159 -9.72 -2.21 14.76
CA ALA A 159 -10.76 -1.97 15.75
C ALA A 159 -10.49 -0.69 16.58
N LYS A 160 -9.22 -0.43 16.92
CA LYS A 160 -8.81 0.79 17.63
C LYS A 160 -9.10 2.06 16.83
N LEU A 161 -8.76 2.11 15.54
CA LEU A 161 -9.08 3.28 14.71
C LEU A 161 -10.59 3.48 14.55
N LEU A 162 -11.34 2.39 14.37
CA LEU A 162 -12.80 2.49 14.25
C LEU A 162 -13.48 2.94 15.54
N SER A 163 -12.88 2.67 16.71
CA SER A 163 -13.45 3.09 18.00
C SER A 163 -13.62 4.60 18.12
N MET A 164 -12.87 5.40 17.35
CA MET A 164 -13.01 6.86 17.28
C MET A 164 -14.40 7.31 16.80
N PHE A 165 -15.13 6.45 16.08
CA PHE A 165 -16.49 6.71 15.58
C PHE A 165 -17.58 6.32 16.59
N GLY A 166 -17.20 5.76 17.75
CA GLY A 166 -18.09 5.38 18.85
C GLY A 166 -18.14 3.87 19.10
N THR A 167 -18.96 3.47 20.07
CA THR A 167 -19.10 2.07 20.52
C THR A 167 -19.84 1.17 19.53
N LEU A 168 -20.75 1.72 18.73
CA LEU A 168 -21.53 0.98 17.75
C LEU A 168 -21.11 1.38 16.33
N ILE A 169 -20.17 0.62 15.76
CA ILE A 169 -19.63 0.85 14.43
C ILE A 169 -20.50 0.15 13.39
N SER A 170 -20.96 0.90 12.39
CA SER A 170 -21.74 0.33 11.27
C SER A 170 -20.92 -0.73 10.52
N PRO A 171 -21.51 -1.90 10.17
CA PRO A 171 -20.86 -2.85 9.27
C PRO A 171 -20.40 -2.21 7.95
N LYS A 172 -21.11 -1.18 7.49
CA LYS A 172 -20.76 -0.43 6.28
C LYS A 172 -19.52 0.44 6.45
N LEU A 173 -19.27 0.95 7.66
CA LEU A 173 -18.02 1.68 7.93
C LEU A 173 -16.81 0.72 7.89
N ARG A 174 -16.97 -0.50 8.43
CA ARG A 174 -15.96 -1.56 8.35
C ARG A 174 -15.69 -1.99 6.90
N ALA A 175 -16.75 -2.19 6.12
CA ALA A 175 -16.63 -2.51 4.69
C ALA A 175 -15.90 -1.39 3.93
N ALA A 176 -16.25 -0.13 4.18
CA ALA A 176 -15.58 1.02 3.58
C ALA A 176 -14.08 1.07 3.93
N GLN A 177 -13.72 0.87 5.20
CA GLN A 177 -12.32 0.79 5.62
C GLN A 177 -11.57 -0.30 4.85
N LEU A 178 -12.14 -1.51 4.77
CA LEU A 178 -11.52 -2.62 4.04
C LEU A 178 -11.34 -2.28 2.55
N SER A 179 -12.33 -1.67 1.90
CA SER A 179 -12.22 -1.22 0.52
C SER A 179 -11.08 -0.21 0.33
N PHE A 180 -10.92 0.75 1.24
CA PHE A 180 -9.82 1.72 1.15
C PHE A 180 -8.46 1.08 1.42
N GLU A 181 -8.37 0.11 2.33
CA GLU A 181 -7.14 -0.67 2.54
C GLU A 181 -6.75 -1.47 1.30
N THR A 182 -7.70 -2.18 0.69
CA THR A 182 -7.47 -2.89 -0.57
C THR A 182 -7.07 -1.92 -1.70
N ALA A 183 -7.69 -0.74 -1.77
CA ALA A 183 -7.31 0.28 -2.74
C ALA A 183 -5.86 0.75 -2.58
N LEU A 184 -5.34 0.85 -1.34
CA LEU A 184 -3.93 1.16 -1.09
C LEU A 184 -2.99 0.05 -1.58
N GLU A 185 -3.37 -1.22 -1.41
CA GLU A 185 -2.62 -2.36 -1.94
C GLU A 185 -2.57 -2.30 -3.48
N THR A 186 -3.72 -2.12 -4.12
CA THR A 186 -3.81 -1.98 -5.57
C THR A 186 -3.02 -0.77 -6.08
N LEU A 187 -3.01 0.35 -5.35
CA LEU A 187 -2.20 1.53 -5.72
C LEU A 187 -0.70 1.24 -5.71
N VAL A 188 -0.21 0.45 -4.75
CA VAL A 188 1.20 0.02 -4.71
C VAL A 188 1.52 -0.93 -5.86
N GLU A 189 0.60 -1.85 -6.18
CA GLU A 189 0.74 -2.71 -7.37
C GLU A 189 0.75 -1.90 -8.66
N ILE A 190 -0.12 -0.90 -8.81
CA ILE A 190 -0.14 0.04 -9.94
C ILE A 190 1.19 0.78 -10.06
N ALA A 191 1.75 1.25 -8.94
CA ALA A 191 3.04 1.94 -8.94
C ALA A 191 4.17 1.02 -9.42
N ASN A 192 4.22 -0.22 -8.93
CA ASN A 192 5.18 -1.24 -9.38
C ASN A 192 5.00 -1.60 -10.85
N MET A 193 3.75 -1.83 -11.28
CA MET A 193 3.43 -2.15 -12.67
C MET A 193 3.79 -0.99 -13.61
N ARG A 194 3.54 0.25 -13.18
CA ARG A 194 3.93 1.44 -13.94
C ARG A 194 5.44 1.55 -14.08
N SER A 195 6.20 1.24 -13.04
CA SER A 195 7.66 1.15 -13.14
C SER A 195 8.05 0.14 -14.23
N ALA A 196 7.53 -1.09 -14.18
CA ALA A 196 7.82 -2.18 -15.12
C ALA A 196 7.42 -1.84 -16.58
N MET A 197 6.27 -1.17 -16.75
CA MET A 197 5.81 -0.69 -18.05
C MET A 197 6.75 0.37 -18.62
N LEU A 198 7.26 1.29 -17.80
CA LEU A 198 8.21 2.31 -18.24
C LEU A 198 9.57 1.70 -18.61
N SER A 199 10.07 0.71 -17.85
CA SER A 199 11.34 0.06 -18.18
C SER A 199 11.25 -0.76 -19.47
N SER A 200 10.18 -1.51 -19.67
CA SER A 200 9.94 -2.24 -20.93
C SER A 200 9.78 -1.31 -22.12
N TYR A 201 9.07 -0.19 -21.95
CA TYR A 201 8.98 0.85 -22.98
C TYR A 201 10.35 1.41 -23.38
N ASP A 202 11.21 1.72 -22.39
CA ASP A 202 12.56 2.22 -22.67
C ASP A 202 13.43 1.19 -23.41
N ARG A 203 13.27 -0.11 -23.12
CA ARG A 203 13.95 -1.19 -23.87
C ARG A 203 13.49 -1.27 -25.32
N VAL A 204 12.17 -1.25 -25.56
CA VAL A 204 11.59 -1.23 -26.92
C VAL A 204 12.08 -0.01 -27.70
N ARG A 205 12.12 1.17 -27.05
CA ARG A 205 12.59 2.40 -27.70
C ARG A 205 14.07 2.30 -28.08
N LYS A 206 14.92 1.80 -27.17
CA LYS A 206 16.34 1.56 -27.46
C LYS A 206 16.48 0.64 -28.68
N GLU A 207 15.81 -0.50 -28.73
CA GLU A 207 15.95 -1.44 -29.86
C GLU A 207 15.57 -0.77 -31.21
N LEU A 208 14.50 0.02 -31.21
CA LEU A 208 14.05 0.74 -32.41
C LEU A 208 15.06 1.80 -32.88
N ASP A 209 15.70 2.50 -31.94
CA ASP A 209 16.77 3.45 -32.24
C ASP A 209 18.02 2.72 -32.83
N HIS A 210 18.42 1.57 -32.27
CA HIS A 210 19.57 0.81 -32.77
C HIS A 210 19.32 0.19 -34.16
N GLN A 211 18.09 -0.24 -34.47
CA GLN A 211 17.74 -0.72 -35.82
C GLN A 211 17.85 0.38 -36.89
N LYS A 212 17.56 1.63 -36.51
CA LYS A 212 17.63 2.77 -37.42
C LYS A 212 19.08 3.12 -37.78
N ASP A 213 20.00 3.02 -36.82
CA ASP A 213 21.43 3.29 -37.04
C ASP A 213 22.11 2.21 -37.90
N ASP A 214 21.68 0.95 -37.77
CA ASP A 214 22.16 -0.15 -38.63
C ASP A 214 21.74 0.02 -40.10
N MET A 215 20.53 0.56 -40.36
CA MET A 215 20.07 0.84 -41.73
C MET A 215 20.78 2.04 -42.38
N VAL A 216 21.29 2.99 -41.59
CA VAL A 216 22.01 4.17 -42.10
C VAL A 216 23.48 3.86 -42.42
N SER A 217 24.03 2.80 -41.81
CA SER A 217 25.46 2.45 -41.92
C SER A 217 25.83 1.60 -43.14
N VAL A 218 24.87 1.22 -44.00
CA VAL A 218 25.17 0.51 -45.26
C VAL A 218 25.82 1.49 -46.24
N PRO A 219 27.13 1.37 -46.54
CA PRO A 219 27.77 2.30 -47.45
C PRO A 219 27.23 2.08 -48.87
N SER A 220 26.53 3.08 -49.40
CA SER A 220 26.32 3.21 -50.84
C SER A 220 27.68 3.13 -51.52
N GLY A 221 27.91 2.03 -52.24
CA GLY A 221 29.23 1.59 -52.65
C GLY A 221 29.94 2.50 -53.66
N ARG A 222 31.12 2.06 -54.05
CA ARG A 222 31.60 2.23 -55.43
C ARG A 222 32.18 0.91 -55.93
N LEU A 223 31.54 0.44 -57.00
CA LEU A 223 32.12 -0.37 -58.07
C LEU A 223 33.27 0.37 -58.75
#